data_AF-A0A358C279-F1
#
_entry.id   AF-A0A358C279-F1
#
_cell.length_a   1.000
_cell.length_b   1.000
_cell.length_c   1.000
_cell.angle_alpha   90.00
_cell.angle_beta   90.00
_cell.angle_gamma   90.00
#
_symmetry.space_group_name_H-M   'P 1'
#
loop_
_entity.id
_entity.type
_entity.pdbx_description
1 polymer ?
#
loop_
_entity_poly.entity_id
_entity_poly.type
_entity_poly.pdbx_seq_one_letter_code
_entity_poly.pdbx_strand_id
1 'polypeptide(L)' 'MPSVENILEDFGVLLYLFVAIGLAGTGFWIWMIVDLMKREIPDKILWIILVIFAGFIGALIYFFTGRNKYPIKPTSL' A
#
# COMPACT_ATOMS: atom_id res chain seq x y z
N MET A 1 -10.33 -39.80 -3.13
CA MET A 1 -9.48 -39.20 -4.17
C MET A 1 -10.15 -37.90 -4.56
N PRO A 2 -9.53 -36.73 -4.35
CA PRO A 2 -10.15 -35.48 -4.79
C PRO A 2 -10.29 -35.52 -6.32
N SER A 3 -11.50 -35.25 -6.82
CA SER A 3 -11.77 -35.14 -8.25
C SER A 3 -10.98 -33.97 -8.85
N VAL A 4 -10.50 -34.10 -10.09
CA VAL A 4 -9.70 -33.07 -10.77
C VAL A 4 -10.40 -31.70 -10.84
N GLU A 5 -11.72 -31.70 -10.86
CA GLU A 5 -12.57 -30.49 -10.82
C GLU A 5 -12.35 -29.69 -9.53
N ASN A 6 -12.34 -30.35 -8.36
CA ASN A 6 -12.12 -29.69 -7.06
C ASN A 6 -10.73 -29.05 -6.97
N ILE A 7 -9.72 -29.71 -7.56
CA ILE A 7 -8.34 -29.20 -7.56
C ILE A 7 -8.25 -27.91 -8.38
N LEU A 8 -8.91 -27.85 -9.54
CA LEU A 8 -8.92 -26.66 -10.40
C LEU A 8 -9.66 -25.49 -9.75
N GLU A 9 -10.77 -25.74 -9.06
CA GLU A 9 -11.50 -24.71 -8.32
C GLU A 9 -10.66 -24.11 -7.18
N ASP A 10 -9.97 -24.94 -6.40
CA ASP A 10 -9.09 -24.48 -5.32
C ASP A 10 -7.95 -23.59 -5.85
N PHE A 11 -7.32 -23.97 -6.96
CA PHE A 11 -6.29 -23.14 -7.60
C PHE A 11 -6.86 -21.82 -8.14
N GLY A 12 -8.06 -21.84 -8.72
CA GLY A 12 -8.74 -20.65 -9.23
C GLY A 12 -9.05 -19.64 -8.13
N VAL A 13 -9.58 -20.11 -6.99
CA VAL A 13 -9.85 -19.26 -5.82
C VAL A 13 -8.57 -18.67 -5.25
N LEU A 14 -7.52 -19.49 -5.10
CA LEU A 14 -6.23 -19.02 -4.61
C LEU A 14 -5.64 -17.92 -5.50
N LEU A 15 -5.68 -18.12 -6.81
CA LEU A 15 -5.17 -17.15 -7.79
C LEU A 15 -5.97 -15.84 -7.76
N TYR A 16 -7.30 -15.92 -7.67
CA TYR A 16 -8.18 -14.76 -7.55
C TYR A 16 -7.88 -13.95 -6.29
N LEU A 17 -7.75 -14.61 -5.14
CA LEU A 17 -7.38 -13.95 -3.87
C LEU A 17 -6.01 -13.28 -3.95
N PHE A 18 -5.04 -13.94 -4.57
CA PHE A 18 -3.70 -13.40 -4.72
C PHE A 18 -3.68 -12.12 -5.57
N VAL A 19 -4.42 -12.10 -6.69
CA VAL A 19 -4.58 -10.91 -7.54
C VAL A 19 -5.31 -9.80 -6.79
N ALA A 20 -6.39 -10.12 -6.08
CA ALA A 20 -7.16 -9.14 -5.31
C ALA A 20 -6.29 -8.47 -4.22
N ILE A 21 -5.51 -9.25 -3.49
CA ILE A 21 -4.58 -8.75 -2.46
C ILE A 21 -3.46 -7.93 -3.10
N GLY A 22 -2.91 -8.37 -4.23
CA GLY A 22 -1.90 -7.63 -4.97
C GLY A 22 -2.40 -6.25 -5.40
N LEU A 23 -3.60 -6.19 -5.99
CA LEU A 23 -4.23 -4.93 -6.41
C LEU A 23 -4.54 -4.02 -5.23
N ALA A 24 -5.09 -4.56 -4.13
CA ALA A 24 -5.33 -3.80 -2.92
C ALA A 24 -4.01 -3.25 -2.33
N GLY A 25 -2.95 -4.06 -2.37
CA GLY A 25 -1.62 -3.69 -1.91
C GLY A 25 -1.00 -2.55 -2.73
N THR A 26 -1.09 -2.64 -4.06
CA THR A 26 -0.63 -1.58 -4.97
C THR A 26 -1.48 -0.32 -4.83
N GLY A 27 -2.79 -0.44 -4.69
CA GLY A 27 -3.69 0.68 -4.45
C GLY A 27 -3.37 1.41 -3.13
N PHE A 28 -3.13 0.66 -2.05
CA PHE A 28 -2.68 1.20 -0.78
C PHE A 28 -1.34 1.91 -0.90
N TRP A 29 -0.36 1.31 -1.59
CA TRP A 29 0.96 1.90 -1.81
C TRP A 29 0.90 3.25 -2.54
N ILE A 30 0.13 3.32 -3.63
CA ILE A 30 -0.08 4.59 -4.38
C ILE A 30 -0.76 5.63 -3.48
N TRP A 31 -1.80 5.22 -2.75
CA TRP A 31 -2.50 6.12 -1.83
C TRP A 31 -1.58 6.70 -0.77
N MET A 32 -0.64 5.90 -0.24
CA MET A 32 0.35 6.38 0.72
C MET A 32 1.30 7.43 0.13
N ILE A 33 1.72 7.28 -1.13
CA ILE A 33 2.53 8.30 -1.83
C ILE A 33 1.75 9.62 -1.95
N VAL A 34 0.46 9.54 -2.30
CA VAL A 34 -0.42 10.73 -2.39
C VAL A 34 -0.58 11.41 -1.03
N ASP A 35 -0.77 10.64 0.05
CA ASP A 35 -0.83 11.17 1.41
C ASP A 35 0.49 11.86 1.81
N LEU A 36 1.64 11.29 1.44
CA LEU A 36 2.97 11.85 1.68
C LEU A 36 3.17 13.20 0.97
N MET A 37 2.66 13.33 -0.25
CA MET A 37 2.72 14.60 -0.99
C MET A 37 1.90 15.70 -0.32
N LYS A 38 0.73 15.36 0.24
CA LYS A 38 -0.21 16.30 0.87
C LYS A 38 0.25 16.85 2.21
N ARG A 39 1.15 16.16 2.92
CA ARG A 39 1.66 16.58 4.23
C ARG A 39 2.95 17.37 4.09
N GLU A 40 3.20 18.31 5.00
CA GLU A 40 4.52 18.96 5.12
C GLU A 40 5.40 18.13 6.07
N ILE A 41 6.11 17.18 5.49
CA ILE A 41 7.02 16.28 6.19
C ILE A 41 8.46 16.80 5.96
N PRO A 42 9.28 16.96 7.01
CA PRO A 42 10.71 17.22 6.85
C PRO A 42 11.36 16.05 6.09
N ASP A 43 12.28 16.36 5.19
CA ASP A 43 12.91 15.37 4.32
C ASP A 43 11.89 14.57 3.47
N LYS A 44 10.82 15.24 3.01
CA LYS A 44 9.77 14.64 2.18
C LYS A 44 10.32 13.78 1.04
N ILE A 45 11.36 14.24 0.37
CA ILE A 45 12.00 13.52 -0.74
C ILE A 45 12.56 12.18 -0.27
N LEU A 46 13.21 12.12 0.88
CA LEU A 46 13.73 10.88 1.46
C LEU A 46 12.59 9.89 1.76
N TRP A 47 11.49 10.39 2.32
CA TRP A 47 10.30 9.58 2.59
C TRP A 47 9.65 9.04 1.31
N ILE A 48 9.54 9.86 0.26
CA ILE A 48 9.04 9.42 -1.04
C ILE A 48 9.95 8.32 -1.61
N ILE A 49 11.26 8.52 -1.59
CA ILE A 49 12.24 7.52 -2.08
C ILE A 49 12.11 6.23 -1.28
N LEU A 50 12.02 6.30 0.06
CA LEU A 50 11.87 5.14 0.93
C LEU A 50 10.58 4.36 0.62
N VAL A 51 9.44 5.06 0.50
CA VAL A 51 8.17 4.42 0.16
C VAL A 51 8.20 3.81 -1.24
N ILE A 52 8.84 4.48 -2.22
CA ILE A 52 8.93 3.96 -3.59
C ILE A 52 9.83 2.72 -3.66
N PHE A 53 11.04 2.78 -3.09
CA PHE A 53 12.01 1.68 -3.17
C PHE A 53 11.69 0.50 -2.24
N ALA A 54 11.15 0.76 -1.04
CA ALA A 54 10.74 -0.31 -0.13
C ALA A 54 9.32 -0.83 -0.42
N GLY A 55 8.60 -0.21 -1.37
CA GLY A 55 7.27 -0.64 -1.80
C GLY A 55 6.26 -0.69 -0.65
N PHE A 56 5.60 -1.84 -0.50
CA PHE A 56 4.58 -2.05 0.52
C PHE A 56 5.12 -1.89 1.95
N ILE A 57 6.35 -2.34 2.21
CA ILE A 57 6.99 -2.22 3.54
C ILE A 57 7.23 -0.75 3.87
N GLY A 58 7.73 0.04 2.91
CA GLY A 58 7.92 1.48 3.09
C GLY A 58 6.60 2.23 3.37
N ALA A 59 5.54 1.86 2.64
CA ALA A 59 4.20 2.40 2.87
C ALA A 59 3.67 2.08 4.28
N LEU A 60 3.86 0.85 4.80
CA LEU A 60 3.49 0.50 6.17
C LEU A 60 4.27 1.34 7.20
N ILE A 61 5.59 1.44 7.06
CA ILE A 61 6.44 2.21 7.97
C ILE A 61 5.96 3.67 8.02
N TYR A 62 5.71 4.27 6.86
CA TYR A 62 5.18 5.64 6.78
C TYR A 62 3.78 5.76 7.41
N PHE A 63 2.89 4.79 7.18
CA PHE A 63 1.54 4.79 7.75
C PHE A 63 1.55 4.79 9.28
N PHE A 64 2.39 3.96 9.93
CA PHE A 64 2.45 3.88 11.38
C PHE A 64 3.25 5.01 12.04
N THR A 65 4.32 5.48 11.40
CA THR A 65 5.24 6.46 12.04
C THR A 65 5.05 7.89 11.54
N GLY A 66 4.88 8.09 10.24
CA GLY A 66 4.80 9.41 9.60
C GLY A 66 3.43 10.06 9.76
N ARG A 67 2.34 9.29 9.64
CA ARG A 67 0.97 9.83 9.68
C ARG A 67 0.63 10.52 11.00
N ASN A 68 1.13 10.00 12.13
CA ASN A 68 0.83 10.54 13.45
C ASN A 68 1.64 11.80 13.79
N LYS A 69 2.76 12.04 13.09
CA LYS A 69 3.66 13.17 13.38
C LYS A 69 3.34 14.44 12.60
N TYR A 70 2.72 14.33 11.42
CA TYR A 70 2.52 15.46 10.51
C TYR A 70 1.04 15.60 10.14
N PRO A 71 0.29 16.57 10.68
CA PRO A 71 -1.08 16.81 10.26
C PRO A 71 -1.14 17.27 8.79
N ILE A 72 -2.25 17.03 8.12
CA ILE A 72 -2.51 17.60 6.79
C ILE A 72 -2.69 19.10 6.99
N LYS A 73 -2.01 19.92 6.17
CA LYS A 73 -2.15 21.38 6.23
C LYS A 73 -3.63 21.72 5.98
N PRO A 74 -4.31 22.46 6.86
CA PRO A 74 -5.64 22.93 6.55
C PRO A 74 -5.53 23.86 5.34
N THR A 75 -6.25 23.53 4.27
CA THR A 75 -6.35 24.39 3.10
C THR A 75 -6.87 25.74 3.57
N SER A 76 -6.00 26.76 3.60
CA SER A 76 -6.38 28.14 3.90
C SER A 76 -7.18 28.68 2.72
N LEU A 77 -8.48 28.36 2.70
CA LEU A 77 -9.49 29.08 1.92
C LEU A 77 -9.89 30.35 2.67
#